data_AF-A0A2N0ZYB8-F1
#
_entry.id   AF-A0A2N0ZYB8-F1
#
_cell.length_a   1.000
_cell.length_b   1.000
_cell.length_c   1.000
_cell.angle_alpha   90.00
_cell.angle_beta   90.00
_cell.angle_gamma   90.00
#
_symmetry.space_group_name_H-M   'P 1'
#
loop_
_entity.id
_entity.type
_entity.pdbx_description
1 polymer ?
#
loop_
_entity_poly.entity_id
_entity_poly.type
_entity_poly.pdbx_seq_one_letter_code
_entity_poly.pdbx_strand_id
1 'polypeptide(L)'
;MTYENKESEHQASEDLTAENSTSDTAISETLVSEPLAEEAAPFLAIMNEKFDFDKRTLLDAALVIESEITGLYINKFEDSLRLQQLVIKSKLAAFESSNKEKLLALLDILYQQQGFEGDWKAFFKVKNALISQVFSRRKGIPISLGILLLDFLKLCDFEAKGICFPSGFVICVHLENEVLYVDPFLGEIVSWELLELKVRGQLGNHAKLTLDMLKPDSHEAIIKRYINVLKAAYIQAERTELALLCSDILLRLNPEDAFEVRDRGFLFQQLDCLSLARDDFEYFMQHHPKDPMVHILQKQIQDMNFDAQVIH
;
A
#
# COMPACT_ATOMS: atom_id res chain seq x y z
N MET A 1 10.92 21.06 60.90
CA MET A 1 11.51 22.20 61.65
C MET A 1 11.94 23.22 60.59
N THR A 2 11.47 24.45 60.57
CA THR A 2 10.96 25.31 61.68
C THR A 2 9.77 26.21 61.32
N TYR A 3 8.89 26.44 62.31
CA TYR A 3 7.97 27.59 62.54
C TYR A 3 7.04 28.16 61.43
N GLU A 4 5.79 27.72 61.47
CA GLU A 4 4.55 28.47 61.80
C GLU A 4 4.28 29.95 61.39
N ASN A 5 2.99 30.16 61.05
CA ASN A 5 2.10 31.30 61.32
C ASN A 5 2.24 32.65 60.58
N LYS A 6 1.17 32.99 59.83
CA LYS A 6 0.23 34.06 60.26
C LYS A 6 -1.17 33.94 59.65
N GLU A 7 -2.14 34.54 60.32
CA GLU A 7 -3.59 34.50 60.02
C GLU A 7 -4.09 35.81 59.35
N SER A 8 -5.41 35.85 59.15
CA SER A 8 -6.33 37.01 59.26
C SER A 8 -6.90 37.64 57.98
N GLU A 9 -8.13 38.11 58.13
CA GLU A 9 -9.08 38.55 57.10
C GLU A 9 -9.17 40.09 57.06
N HIS A 10 -9.60 40.69 55.93
CA HIS A 10 -10.92 41.38 55.87
C HIS A 10 -11.29 41.87 54.46
N GLN A 11 -12.46 42.53 54.37
CA GLN A 11 -13.18 42.91 53.14
C GLN A 11 -13.13 44.44 52.87
N ALA A 12 -13.98 44.90 51.93
CA ALA A 12 -14.33 46.29 51.54
C ALA A 12 -13.52 46.90 50.36
N SER A 13 -14.11 47.68 49.43
CA SER A 13 -15.54 47.95 49.11
C SER A 13 -15.68 48.76 47.80
N GLU A 14 -16.81 48.60 47.09
CA GLU A 14 -17.68 49.61 46.40
C GLU A 14 -17.09 50.89 45.76
N ASP A 15 -17.49 51.38 44.57
CA ASP A 15 -18.33 50.84 43.46
C ASP A 15 -17.92 51.52 42.08
N LEU A 16 -18.62 52.35 41.28
CA LEU A 16 -19.99 52.91 41.21
C LEU A 16 -20.29 53.53 39.79
N THR A 17 -21.41 53.15 39.12
CA THR A 17 -22.06 53.78 37.90
C THR A 17 -21.28 53.83 36.54
N ALA A 18 -21.91 53.97 35.34
CA ALA A 18 -23.30 54.27 34.94
C ALA A 18 -23.74 53.63 33.57
N GLU A 19 -25.05 53.44 33.37
CA GLU A 19 -25.94 53.82 32.22
C GLU A 19 -25.46 53.80 30.72
N ASN A 20 -26.30 53.56 29.67
CA ASN A 20 -27.76 53.32 29.56
C ASN A 20 -28.20 52.60 28.23
N SER A 21 -29.45 52.12 28.23
CA SER A 21 -30.44 51.85 27.14
C SER A 21 -30.09 51.77 25.63
N THR A 22 -30.55 50.69 24.95
CA THR A 22 -31.46 50.65 23.75
C THR A 22 -31.71 49.16 23.39
N SER A 23 -32.90 48.57 23.60
CA SER A 23 -34.16 48.63 22.83
C SER A 23 -34.20 47.76 21.55
N ASP A 24 -35.26 46.97 21.41
CA ASP A 24 -35.44 45.89 20.41
C ASP A 24 -35.23 46.26 18.93
N THR A 25 -34.78 45.28 18.14
CA THR A 25 -35.19 45.12 16.73
C THR A 25 -35.17 43.65 16.36
N ALA A 26 -36.30 43.11 15.90
CA ALA A 26 -36.44 41.71 15.52
C ALA A 26 -36.13 41.47 14.03
N ILE A 27 -35.36 40.42 13.72
CA ILE A 27 -35.39 39.70 12.44
C ILE A 27 -35.50 38.20 12.72
N SER A 28 -36.23 37.49 11.86
CA SER A 28 -36.65 36.10 11.99
C SER A 28 -35.53 35.07 12.00
N GLU A 29 -35.71 34.01 12.81
CA GLU A 29 -35.02 32.74 12.62
C GLU A 29 -35.41 32.13 11.27
N THR A 30 -34.51 32.16 10.28
CA THR A 30 -34.62 31.32 9.08
C THR A 30 -33.24 30.98 8.52
N LEU A 31 -32.38 30.44 9.40
CA LEU A 31 -31.16 29.75 8.97
C LEU A 31 -31.56 28.45 8.26
N VAL A 32 -31.77 28.56 6.94
CA VAL A 32 -31.77 27.40 6.05
C VAL A 32 -30.36 26.81 6.10
N SER A 33 -30.21 25.71 6.82
CA SER A 33 -28.96 24.95 6.84
C SER A 33 -28.82 24.24 5.50
N GLU A 34 -28.14 24.89 4.55
CA GLU A 34 -27.55 24.19 3.41
C GLU A 34 -26.67 23.05 3.97
N PRO A 35 -26.81 21.81 3.46
CA PRO A 35 -25.93 20.74 3.90
C PRO A 35 -24.51 21.04 3.44
N LEU A 36 -23.55 21.02 4.38
CA LEU A 36 -22.11 21.08 4.10
C LEU A 36 -21.68 19.84 3.31
N ALA A 37 -21.84 19.91 1.99
CA ALA A 37 -21.84 18.76 1.09
C ALA A 37 -20.70 18.79 0.06
N GLU A 38 -19.52 19.34 0.40
CA GLU A 38 -18.34 19.24 -0.49
C GLU A 38 -16.96 19.10 0.20
N GLU A 39 -16.90 18.89 1.53
CA GLU A 39 -15.67 18.40 2.20
C GLU A 39 -15.84 16.95 2.68
N ALA A 40 -15.97 16.02 1.73
CA ALA A 40 -15.81 14.60 2.02
C ALA A 40 -14.36 14.33 2.46
N ALA A 41 -14.18 13.72 3.64
CA ALA A 41 -12.86 13.54 4.23
C ALA A 41 -11.91 12.78 3.28
N PRO A 42 -10.67 13.26 3.03
CA PRO A 42 -9.77 12.71 2.00
C PRO A 42 -9.18 11.33 2.33
N PHE A 43 -9.68 10.67 3.38
CA PHE A 43 -9.20 9.44 3.99
C PHE A 43 -10.02 8.19 3.62
N LEU A 44 -11.05 8.34 2.77
CA LEU A 44 -11.80 7.23 2.15
C LEU A 44 -11.63 7.24 0.63
N ALA A 45 -10.37 7.31 0.17
CA ALA A 45 -10.06 6.92 -1.19
C ALA A 45 -10.28 5.40 -1.32
N ILE A 46 -11.16 4.99 -2.23
CA ILE A 46 -11.46 3.57 -2.52
C ILE A 46 -10.77 3.22 -3.84
N MET A 47 -10.04 2.11 -3.90
CA MET A 47 -9.37 1.69 -5.13
C MET A 47 -10.40 1.25 -6.18
N ASN A 48 -10.41 1.93 -7.34
CA ASN A 48 -11.29 1.62 -8.46
C ASN A 48 -10.73 2.19 -9.77
N GLU A 49 -11.36 1.90 -10.91
CA GLU A 49 -11.02 2.40 -12.25
C GLU A 49 -10.70 3.91 -12.34
N LYS A 50 -11.30 4.74 -11.47
CA LYS A 50 -11.10 6.20 -11.45
C LYS A 50 -9.93 6.64 -10.54
N PHE A 51 -9.17 5.70 -9.98
CA PHE A 51 -8.01 6.01 -9.16
C PHE A 51 -6.87 6.56 -10.03
N ASP A 52 -6.52 7.81 -9.78
CA ASP A 52 -5.50 8.52 -10.55
C ASP A 52 -4.08 8.11 -10.10
N PHE A 53 -3.53 7.12 -10.79
CA PHE A 53 -2.17 6.60 -10.56
C PHE A 53 -1.05 7.57 -10.93
N ASP A 54 -1.31 8.63 -11.71
CA ASP A 54 -0.32 9.64 -12.09
C ASP A 54 -0.23 10.77 -11.05
N LYS A 55 -1.35 11.12 -10.40
CA LYS A 55 -1.42 12.14 -9.35
C LYS A 55 -0.96 11.66 -7.96
N ARG A 56 -0.77 10.36 -7.74
CA ARG A 56 -0.34 9.77 -6.46
C ARG A 56 0.95 8.97 -6.59
N THR A 57 1.67 8.78 -5.49
CA THR A 57 2.82 7.87 -5.45
C THR A 57 2.37 6.41 -5.30
N LEU A 58 3.25 5.48 -5.65
CA LEU A 58 3.11 4.06 -5.30
C LEU A 58 2.91 3.85 -3.79
N LEU A 59 3.53 4.68 -2.97
CA LEU A 59 3.41 4.60 -1.52
C LEU A 59 2.00 5.01 -1.06
N ASP A 60 1.48 6.14 -1.55
CA ASP A 60 0.10 6.57 -1.28
C ASP A 60 -0.91 5.50 -1.69
N ALA A 61 -0.77 4.92 -2.89
CA ALA A 61 -1.66 3.87 -3.40
C ALA A 61 -1.58 2.59 -2.56
N ALA A 62 -0.37 2.16 -2.15
CA ALA A 62 -0.18 0.99 -1.30
C ALA A 62 -0.74 1.18 0.12
N LEU A 63 -0.71 2.41 0.65
CA LEU A 63 -1.29 2.77 1.94
C LEU A 63 -2.82 2.83 1.88
N VAL A 64 -3.40 3.33 0.80
CA VAL A 64 -4.85 3.27 0.56
C VAL A 64 -5.33 1.81 0.57
N ILE A 65 -4.65 0.93 -0.17
CA ILE A 65 -4.95 -0.52 -0.20
C ILE A 65 -4.82 -1.16 1.20
N GLU A 66 -3.77 -0.85 1.95
CA GLU A 66 -3.58 -1.37 3.30
C GLU A 66 -4.69 -0.89 4.25
N SER A 67 -5.11 0.38 4.16
CA SER A 67 -6.21 0.93 4.94
C SER A 67 -7.56 0.31 4.56
N GLU A 68 -7.79 0.04 3.27
CA GLU A 68 -9.03 -0.52 2.75
C GLU A 68 -9.20 -2.00 3.16
N ILE A 69 -8.12 -2.81 3.10
CA ILE A 69 -8.17 -4.23 3.48
C ILE A 69 -8.19 -4.41 5.01
N THR A 70 -7.45 -3.58 5.77
CA THR A 70 -7.27 -3.81 7.22
C THR A 70 -8.21 -3.00 8.11
N GLY A 71 -8.83 -1.93 7.59
CA GLY A 71 -9.58 -0.96 8.39
C GLY A 71 -8.73 -0.15 9.37
N LEU A 72 -7.39 -0.23 9.30
CA LEU A 72 -6.47 0.44 10.23
C LEU A 72 -5.99 1.78 9.68
N TYR A 73 -6.24 2.86 10.42
CA TYR A 73 -5.68 4.18 10.11
C TYR A 73 -4.15 4.19 10.28
N ILE A 74 -3.45 4.63 9.24
CA ILE A 74 -1.99 4.49 9.11
C ILE A 74 -1.23 5.76 9.59
N ASN A 75 -1.91 6.68 10.28
CA ASN A 75 -1.38 7.98 10.71
C ASN A 75 -0.05 7.92 11.49
N LYS A 76 0.09 6.99 12.44
CA LYS A 76 1.34 6.80 13.21
C LYS A 76 2.53 6.41 12.34
N PHE A 77 2.28 5.72 11.23
CA PHE A 77 3.30 5.44 10.22
C PHE A 77 3.61 6.69 9.41
N GLU A 78 2.63 7.52 9.01
CA GLU A 78 2.89 8.74 8.24
C GLU A 78 3.80 9.71 8.98
N ASP A 79 3.56 9.94 10.27
CA ASP A 79 4.40 10.82 11.08
C ASP A 79 5.81 10.23 11.30
N SER A 80 5.90 8.91 11.44
CA SER A 80 7.18 8.19 11.52
C SER A 80 7.95 8.24 10.20
N LEU A 81 7.25 8.19 9.07
CA LEU A 81 7.78 8.32 7.71
C LEU A 81 8.29 9.73 7.48
N ARG A 82 7.48 10.76 7.74
CA ARG A 82 7.87 12.19 7.66
C ARG A 82 9.14 12.46 8.46
N LEU A 83 9.24 11.94 9.68
CA LEU A 83 10.44 12.09 10.51
C LEU A 83 11.68 11.42 9.88
N GLN A 84 11.54 10.22 9.31
CA GLN A 84 12.65 9.52 8.66
C GLN A 84 13.05 10.19 7.33
N GLN A 85 12.08 10.67 6.54
CA GLN A 85 12.31 11.46 5.34
C GLN A 85 13.13 12.73 5.67
N LEU A 86 12.80 13.43 6.76
CA LEU A 86 13.59 14.59 7.25
C LEU A 86 15.02 14.19 7.66
N VAL A 87 15.21 13.08 8.37
CA VAL A 87 16.54 12.58 8.75
C VAL A 87 17.38 12.19 7.54
N ILE A 88 16.78 11.53 6.54
CA ILE A 88 17.45 11.14 5.30
C ILE A 88 17.86 12.38 4.49
N LYS A 89 16.94 13.34 4.28
CA LYS A 89 17.26 14.62 3.62
C LYS A 89 18.38 15.37 4.34
N SER A 90 18.35 15.43 5.67
CA SER A 90 19.41 16.08 6.47
C SER A 90 20.77 15.39 6.32
N LYS A 91 20.83 14.06 6.34
CA LYS A 91 22.07 13.29 6.13
C LYS A 91 22.64 13.42 4.72
N LEU A 92 21.79 13.59 3.71
CA LEU A 92 22.20 13.68 2.30
C LEU A 92 22.29 15.12 1.76
N ALA A 93 22.09 16.14 2.61
CA ALA A 93 22.14 17.56 2.23
C ALA A 93 23.50 18.05 1.71
N ALA A 94 24.58 17.27 1.91
CA ALA A 94 25.91 17.57 1.38
C ALA A 94 26.13 17.13 -0.08
N PHE A 95 25.18 16.42 -0.70
CA PHE A 95 25.27 15.97 -2.09
C PHE A 95 24.53 16.95 -3.02
N GLU A 96 25.29 17.75 -3.76
CA GLU A 96 24.74 18.77 -4.69
C GLU A 96 23.98 18.19 -5.89
N SER A 97 24.24 16.93 -6.26
CA SER A 97 23.59 16.25 -7.39
C SER A 97 23.24 14.80 -7.08
N SER A 98 22.24 14.27 -7.79
CA SER A 98 21.79 12.88 -7.66
C SER A 98 22.72 11.93 -8.40
N ASN A 99 23.92 11.74 -7.84
CA ASN A 99 24.99 10.90 -8.37
C ASN A 99 25.05 9.50 -7.70
N LYS A 100 26.01 8.68 -8.14
CA LYS A 100 26.21 7.30 -7.66
C LYS A 100 26.61 7.25 -6.19
N GLU A 101 27.36 8.26 -5.74
CA GLU A 101 27.82 8.42 -4.36
C GLU A 101 26.65 8.73 -3.42
N LYS A 102 25.73 9.63 -3.81
CA LYS A 102 24.48 9.92 -3.09
C LYS A 102 23.57 8.69 -3.03
N LEU A 103 23.53 7.89 -4.11
CA LEU A 103 22.75 6.65 -4.18
C LEU A 103 23.31 5.59 -3.20
N LEU A 104 24.62 5.36 -3.22
CA LEU A 104 25.30 4.46 -2.30
C LEU A 104 25.14 4.91 -0.84
N ALA A 105 25.23 6.22 -0.56
CA ALA A 105 25.00 6.78 0.77
C ALA A 105 23.53 6.60 1.23
N LEU A 106 22.54 6.76 0.35
CA LEU A 106 21.14 6.47 0.66
C LEU A 106 20.92 4.99 1.00
N LEU A 107 21.52 4.08 0.23
CA LEU A 107 21.41 2.64 0.45
C LEU A 107 22.10 2.22 1.77
N ASP A 108 23.29 2.76 2.09
CA ASP A 108 23.93 2.55 3.39
C ASP A 108 23.05 3.06 4.56
N ILE A 109 22.50 4.28 4.43
CA ILE A 109 21.60 4.86 5.44
C ILE A 109 20.33 4.03 5.67
N LEU A 110 19.79 3.38 4.64
CA LEU A 110 18.59 2.55 4.76
C LEU A 110 18.89 1.13 5.24
N TYR A 111 19.82 0.43 4.60
CA TYR A 111 20.04 -1.00 4.82
C TYR A 111 21.04 -1.26 5.95
N GLN A 112 22.16 -0.53 6.01
CA GLN A 112 23.18 -0.71 7.06
C GLN A 112 22.85 0.07 8.35
N GLN A 113 22.46 1.34 8.24
CA GLN A 113 22.23 2.19 9.43
C GLN A 113 20.80 2.08 10.00
N GLN A 114 19.78 1.88 9.14
CA GLN A 114 18.39 1.75 9.56
C GLN A 114 17.87 0.30 9.55
N GLY A 115 18.68 -0.66 9.11
CA GLY A 115 18.42 -2.09 9.23
C GLY A 115 17.32 -2.65 8.34
N PHE A 116 17.00 -1.99 7.22
CA PHE A 116 16.10 -2.57 6.21
C PHE A 116 16.72 -3.84 5.61
N GLU A 117 15.97 -4.95 5.60
CA GLU A 117 16.38 -6.22 4.98
C GLU A 117 15.20 -6.98 4.37
N GLY A 118 15.48 -7.83 3.39
CA GLY A 118 14.54 -8.82 2.87
C GLY A 118 14.47 -10.09 3.72
N ASP A 119 13.26 -10.49 4.11
CA ASP A 119 13.03 -11.60 5.06
C ASP A 119 12.70 -12.92 4.32
N TRP A 120 13.75 -13.60 3.83
CA TRP A 120 13.65 -14.90 3.15
C TRP A 120 12.88 -15.95 3.98
N LYS A 121 12.97 -15.91 5.31
CA LYS A 121 12.44 -16.93 6.21
C LYS A 121 10.93 -16.82 6.42
N ALA A 122 10.36 -15.63 6.20
CA ALA A 122 8.94 -15.36 6.34
C ALA A 122 8.35 -14.66 5.11
N PHE A 123 8.89 -14.93 3.91
CA PHE A 123 8.52 -14.28 2.65
C PHE A 123 7.00 -14.17 2.44
N PHE A 124 6.25 -15.26 2.64
CA PHE A 124 4.79 -15.30 2.47
C PHE A 124 3.96 -14.83 3.69
N LYS A 125 4.57 -14.19 4.71
CA LYS A 125 3.80 -13.65 5.84
C LYS A 125 3.32 -12.24 5.53
N VAL A 126 2.01 -12.01 5.65
CA VAL A 126 1.30 -10.73 5.47
C VAL A 126 2.09 -9.50 5.98
N LYS A 127 2.68 -9.58 7.19
CA LYS A 127 3.49 -8.52 7.81
C LYS A 127 4.76 -8.10 7.05
N ASN A 128 5.19 -8.87 6.06
CA ASN A 128 6.31 -8.57 5.16
C ASN A 128 5.82 -8.00 3.81
N ALA A 129 4.52 -8.05 3.52
CA ALA A 129 3.89 -7.37 2.40
C ALA A 129 3.33 -6.00 2.80
N LEU A 130 2.54 -5.93 3.87
CA LEU A 130 1.93 -4.68 4.39
C LEU A 130 2.98 -3.61 4.67
N ILE A 131 2.85 -2.44 4.03
CA ILE A 131 3.84 -1.35 4.07
C ILE A 131 4.06 -0.85 5.50
N SER A 132 3.00 -0.66 6.30
CA SER A 132 3.14 -0.18 7.69
C SER A 132 3.96 -1.14 8.55
N GLN A 133 3.81 -2.45 8.30
CA GLN A 133 4.49 -3.53 9.02
C GLN A 133 5.93 -3.72 8.55
N VAL A 134 6.18 -3.54 7.24
CA VAL A 134 7.52 -3.58 6.65
C VAL A 134 8.37 -2.41 7.13
N PHE A 135 7.80 -1.21 7.11
CA PHE A 135 8.48 0.01 7.54
C PHE A 135 8.78 0.02 9.05
N SER A 136 7.84 -0.42 9.89
CA SER A 136 8.04 -0.46 11.35
C SER A 136 8.97 -1.59 11.80
N ARG A 137 8.96 -2.75 11.13
CA ARG A 137 9.84 -3.89 11.45
C ARG A 137 11.16 -3.91 10.70
N ARG A 138 11.32 -3.06 9.67
CA ARG A 138 12.44 -3.05 8.71
C ARG A 138 12.60 -4.33 7.88
N LYS A 139 11.54 -5.15 7.76
CA LYS A 139 11.61 -6.49 7.15
C LYS A 139 10.46 -6.72 6.17
N GLY A 140 10.80 -7.02 4.92
CA GLY A 140 9.82 -7.15 3.83
C GLY A 140 10.21 -8.12 2.71
N ILE A 141 9.58 -7.92 1.56
CA ILE A 141 9.76 -8.66 0.30
C ILE A 141 10.02 -7.68 -0.84
N PRO A 142 10.45 -8.11 -2.05
CA PRO A 142 11.04 -7.19 -3.03
C PRO A 142 10.13 -6.02 -3.42
N ILE A 143 8.81 -6.25 -3.55
CA ILE A 143 7.87 -5.20 -3.94
C ILE A 143 7.52 -4.23 -2.79
N SER A 144 7.42 -4.70 -1.54
CA SER A 144 7.07 -3.83 -0.40
C SER A 144 8.26 -2.97 0.04
N LEU A 145 9.46 -3.54 0.02
CA LEU A 145 10.71 -2.77 0.15
C LEU A 145 10.93 -1.85 -1.06
N GLY A 146 10.57 -2.29 -2.27
CA GLY A 146 10.68 -1.51 -3.50
C GLY A 146 9.81 -0.25 -3.50
N ILE A 147 8.56 -0.35 -3.04
CA ILE A 147 7.65 0.79 -2.90
C ILE A 147 8.22 1.84 -1.92
N LEU A 148 8.75 1.40 -0.77
CA LEU A 148 9.42 2.30 0.20
C LEU A 148 10.71 2.91 -0.36
N LEU A 149 11.56 2.14 -1.04
CA LEU A 149 12.80 2.64 -1.61
C LEU A 149 12.54 3.63 -2.76
N LEU A 150 11.48 3.44 -3.56
CA LEU A 150 11.08 4.41 -4.59
C LEU A 150 10.64 5.76 -3.99
N ASP A 151 9.95 5.77 -2.84
CA ASP A 151 9.66 7.02 -2.11
C ASP A 151 10.94 7.69 -1.63
N PHE A 152 11.85 6.96 -0.97
CA PHE A 152 13.12 7.52 -0.51
C PHE A 152 14.05 7.98 -1.65
N LEU A 153 14.00 7.35 -2.83
CA LEU A 153 14.71 7.79 -4.03
C LEU A 153 14.11 9.10 -4.59
N LYS A 154 12.78 9.17 -4.73
CA LYS A 154 12.07 10.38 -5.15
C LYS A 154 12.29 11.54 -4.19
N LEU A 155 12.29 11.26 -2.88
CA LEU A 155 12.62 12.21 -1.81
C LEU A 155 14.01 12.82 -1.97
N CYS A 156 14.97 12.03 -2.48
CA CYS A 156 16.37 12.43 -2.68
C CYS A 156 16.66 12.85 -4.14
N ASP A 157 15.63 13.23 -4.89
CA ASP A 157 15.73 13.80 -6.24
C ASP A 157 16.36 12.84 -7.28
N PHE A 158 16.15 11.53 -7.13
CA PHE A 158 16.50 10.54 -8.15
C PHE A 158 15.32 10.25 -9.08
N GLU A 159 15.58 10.20 -10.39
CA GLU A 159 14.63 9.59 -11.33
C GLU A 159 14.74 8.06 -11.23
N ALA A 160 13.85 7.47 -10.42
CA ALA A 160 13.78 6.04 -10.19
C ALA A 160 12.39 5.48 -10.56
N LYS A 161 12.36 4.27 -11.14
CA LYS A 161 11.13 3.59 -11.56
C LYS A 161 11.17 2.10 -11.22
N GLY A 162 10.00 1.53 -10.93
CA GLY A 162 9.86 0.12 -10.56
C GLY A 162 9.75 -0.81 -11.75
N ILE A 163 10.23 -2.05 -11.59
CA ILE A 163 10.19 -3.13 -12.58
C ILE A 163 9.68 -4.40 -11.88
N CYS A 164 8.59 -4.97 -12.39
CA CYS A 164 7.92 -6.19 -11.95
C CYS A 164 8.69 -7.47 -12.33
N PHE A 165 10.01 -7.45 -12.09
CA PHE A 165 11.00 -8.42 -12.55
C PHE A 165 10.58 -9.88 -12.28
N PRO A 166 10.82 -10.85 -13.19
CA PRO A 166 10.26 -12.20 -13.08
C PRO A 166 10.46 -12.88 -11.73
N SER A 167 11.62 -12.72 -11.10
CA SER A 167 11.98 -13.34 -9.81
C SER A 167 11.71 -12.46 -8.57
N GLY A 168 10.96 -11.35 -8.69
CA GLY A 168 10.71 -10.42 -7.57
C GLY A 168 10.29 -9.02 -7.99
N PHE A 169 11.16 -8.05 -7.73
CA PHE A 169 11.02 -6.64 -8.08
C PHE A 169 12.42 -6.02 -8.18
N VAL A 170 12.61 -5.05 -9.07
CA VAL A 170 13.87 -4.32 -9.28
C VAL A 170 13.53 -2.85 -9.47
N ILE A 171 14.44 -1.94 -9.11
CA ILE A 171 14.32 -0.51 -9.41
C ILE A 171 15.40 -0.13 -10.40
N CYS A 172 15.05 0.57 -11.48
CA CYS A 172 16.03 1.29 -12.29
C CYS A 172 16.16 2.73 -11.79
N VAL A 173 17.38 3.22 -11.64
CA VAL A 173 17.73 4.60 -11.29
C VAL A 173 18.49 5.21 -12.47
N HIS A 174 17.96 6.29 -13.03
CA HIS A 174 18.62 7.05 -14.08
C HIS A 174 19.57 8.06 -13.44
N LEU A 175 20.85 7.99 -13.79
CA LEU A 175 21.86 9.01 -13.53
C LEU A 175 22.23 9.71 -14.84
N GLU A 176 22.94 10.84 -14.77
CA GLU A 176 23.33 11.64 -15.94
C GLU A 176 24.06 10.84 -17.05
N ASN A 177 24.87 9.84 -16.68
CA ASN A 177 25.73 9.10 -17.60
C ASN A 177 25.51 7.57 -17.61
N GLU A 178 24.65 7.03 -16.74
CA GLU A 178 24.39 5.58 -16.65
C GLU A 178 22.99 5.27 -16.08
N VAL A 179 22.49 4.06 -16.33
CA VAL A 179 21.29 3.51 -15.66
C VAL A 179 21.72 2.38 -14.74
N LEU A 180 21.40 2.51 -13.46
CA LEU A 180 21.71 1.52 -12.43
C LEU A 180 20.46 0.73 -12.07
N TYR A 181 20.63 -0.57 -11.81
CA TYR A 181 19.58 -1.42 -11.27
C TYR A 181 19.86 -1.70 -9.80
N VAL A 182 18.84 -1.56 -8.96
CA VAL A 182 18.91 -1.78 -7.51
C VAL A 182 17.95 -2.90 -7.13
N ASP A 183 18.43 -3.83 -6.31
CA ASP A 183 17.59 -4.84 -5.66
C ASP A 183 17.12 -4.31 -4.29
N PRO A 184 15.85 -3.91 -4.12
CA PRO A 184 15.34 -3.44 -2.85
C PRO A 184 15.26 -4.52 -1.76
N PHE A 185 15.41 -5.81 -2.11
CA PHE A 185 15.45 -6.89 -1.12
C PHE A 185 16.80 -6.97 -0.40
N LEU A 186 17.90 -6.57 -1.07
CA LEU A 186 19.26 -6.59 -0.53
C LEU A 186 19.80 -5.19 -0.21
N GLY A 187 19.29 -4.15 -0.88
CA GLY A 187 19.82 -2.79 -0.80
C GLY A 187 21.04 -2.55 -1.70
N GLU A 188 21.26 -3.41 -2.69
CA GLU A 188 22.48 -3.46 -3.49
C GLU A 188 22.23 -3.05 -4.95
N ILE A 189 23.22 -2.41 -5.57
CA ILE A 189 23.26 -2.22 -7.03
C ILE A 189 23.62 -3.57 -7.65
N VAL A 190 22.78 -4.06 -8.58
CA VAL A 190 22.91 -5.38 -9.20
C VAL A 190 23.40 -5.30 -10.65
N SER A 191 24.31 -6.19 -11.03
CA SER A 191 24.84 -6.28 -12.39
C SER A 191 23.92 -7.08 -13.33
N TRP A 192 24.20 -6.99 -14.63
CA TRP A 192 23.50 -7.78 -15.66
C TRP A 192 23.59 -9.28 -15.38
N GLU A 193 24.77 -9.78 -14.99
CA GLU A 193 25.03 -11.20 -14.71
C GLU A 193 24.20 -11.69 -13.52
N LEU A 194 24.08 -10.88 -12.47
CA LEU A 194 23.28 -11.20 -11.28
C LEU A 194 21.77 -11.19 -11.59
N LEU A 195 21.32 -10.25 -12.42
CA LEU A 195 19.94 -10.22 -12.93
C LEU A 195 19.66 -11.42 -13.86
N GLU A 196 20.61 -11.85 -14.69
CA GLU A 196 20.45 -13.03 -15.55
C GLU A 196 20.47 -14.34 -14.75
N LEU A 197 21.28 -14.45 -13.69
CA LEU A 197 21.21 -15.56 -12.74
C LEU A 197 19.84 -15.63 -12.06
N LYS A 198 19.26 -14.49 -11.65
CA LYS A 198 17.89 -14.41 -11.12
C LYS A 198 16.83 -14.85 -12.13
N VAL A 199 16.94 -14.44 -13.40
CA VAL A 199 16.06 -14.90 -14.49
C VAL A 199 16.16 -16.41 -14.68
N ARG A 200 17.36 -16.99 -14.69
CA ARG A 200 17.56 -18.45 -14.80
C ARG A 200 17.04 -19.22 -13.60
N GLY A 201 17.12 -18.65 -12.40
CA GLY A 201 16.53 -19.24 -11.20
C GLY A 201 15.01 -19.35 -11.24
N GLN A 202 14.33 -18.38 -11.88
CA GLN A 202 12.85 -18.35 -11.97
C GLN A 202 12.30 -19.04 -13.23
N LEU A 203 12.93 -18.84 -14.39
CA LEU A 203 12.45 -19.30 -15.71
C LEU A 203 13.22 -20.51 -16.25
N GLY A 204 14.15 -21.05 -15.47
CA GLY A 204 14.97 -22.22 -15.81
C GLY A 204 16.32 -21.87 -16.46
N ASN A 205 17.28 -22.80 -16.36
CA ASN A 205 18.70 -22.61 -16.69
C ASN A 205 19.02 -22.11 -18.11
N HIS A 206 18.10 -22.27 -19.06
CA HIS A 206 18.26 -21.83 -20.45
C HIS A 206 17.68 -20.43 -20.74
N ALA A 207 16.99 -19.83 -19.78
CA ALA A 207 16.50 -18.46 -19.89
C ALA A 207 17.66 -17.45 -19.94
N LYS A 208 17.41 -16.31 -20.57
CA LYS A 208 18.33 -15.18 -20.65
C LYS A 208 17.60 -13.92 -20.23
N LEU A 209 18.35 -12.99 -19.66
CA LEU A 209 17.86 -11.64 -19.43
C LEU A 209 17.66 -10.93 -20.77
N THR A 210 16.55 -10.22 -20.91
CA THR A 210 16.26 -9.37 -22.07
C THR A 210 16.01 -7.94 -21.61
N LEU A 211 16.23 -6.96 -22.49
CA LEU A 211 15.92 -5.55 -22.19
C LEU A 211 14.43 -5.33 -21.91
N ASP A 212 13.56 -6.18 -22.44
CA ASP A 212 12.11 -6.14 -22.17
C ASP A 212 11.79 -6.50 -20.71
N MET A 213 12.57 -7.37 -20.07
CA MET A 213 12.44 -7.67 -18.62
C MET A 213 12.95 -6.53 -17.72
N LEU A 214 13.54 -5.49 -18.30
CA LEU A 214 14.08 -4.32 -17.60
C LEU A 214 13.35 -3.01 -17.96
N LYS A 215 12.24 -3.10 -18.70
CA LYS A 215 11.35 -1.96 -18.94
C LYS A 215 10.63 -1.59 -17.64
N PRO A 216 10.55 -0.29 -17.29
CA PRO A 216 9.72 0.17 -16.18
C PRO A 216 8.25 -0.17 -16.36
N ASP A 217 7.59 -0.58 -15.28
CA ASP A 217 6.15 -0.82 -15.22
C ASP A 217 5.39 0.46 -14.85
N SER A 218 4.10 0.52 -15.21
CA SER A 218 3.21 1.58 -14.73
C SER A 218 2.93 1.43 -13.23
N HIS A 219 2.57 2.53 -12.56
CA HIS A 219 2.16 2.49 -11.17
C HIS A 219 1.00 1.51 -10.94
N GLU A 220 0.03 1.47 -11.86
CA GLU A 220 -1.10 0.54 -11.85
C GLU A 220 -0.64 -0.94 -11.90
N ALA A 221 0.30 -1.30 -12.80
CA ALA A 221 0.80 -2.66 -12.93
C ALA A 221 1.58 -3.12 -11.67
N ILE A 222 2.40 -2.21 -11.11
CA ILE A 222 3.10 -2.44 -9.84
C ILE A 222 2.09 -2.65 -8.70
N ILE A 223 1.02 -1.85 -8.66
CA ILE A 223 -0.03 -1.96 -7.64
C ILE A 223 -0.87 -3.23 -7.80
N LYS A 224 -1.26 -3.62 -9.02
CA LYS A 224 -1.93 -4.91 -9.29
C LYS A 224 -1.06 -6.11 -8.88
N ARG A 225 0.27 -6.02 -9.05
CA ARG A 225 1.22 -7.02 -8.52
C ARG A 225 1.32 -6.99 -6.99
N TYR A 226 1.30 -5.82 -6.36
CA TYR A 226 1.30 -5.67 -4.90
C TYR A 226 0.04 -6.26 -4.26
N ILE A 227 -1.15 -6.00 -4.81
CA ILE A 227 -2.41 -6.57 -4.32
C ILE A 227 -2.44 -8.09 -4.49
N ASN A 228 -1.94 -8.63 -5.62
CA ASN A 228 -1.81 -10.07 -5.80
C ASN A 228 -0.86 -10.73 -4.78
N VAL A 229 0.23 -10.03 -4.40
CA VAL A 229 1.14 -10.46 -3.35
C VAL A 229 0.47 -10.44 -1.97
N LEU A 230 -0.40 -9.46 -1.68
CA LEU A 230 -1.27 -9.47 -0.49
C LEU A 230 -2.29 -10.62 -0.52
N LYS A 231 -2.99 -10.82 -1.65
CA LYS A 231 -3.95 -11.91 -1.89
C LYS A 231 -3.32 -13.27 -1.53
N ALA A 232 -2.15 -13.57 -2.11
CA ALA A 232 -1.40 -14.79 -1.83
C ALA A 232 -0.95 -14.91 -0.36
N ALA A 233 -0.51 -13.80 0.27
CA ALA A 233 -0.09 -13.81 1.67
C ALA A 233 -1.27 -14.02 2.64
N TYR A 234 -2.47 -13.54 2.32
CA TYR A 234 -3.70 -13.78 3.12
C TYR A 234 -4.25 -15.20 2.93
N ILE A 235 -4.23 -15.74 1.71
CA ILE A 235 -4.54 -17.17 1.44
C ILE A 235 -3.59 -18.06 2.26
N GLN A 236 -2.29 -17.81 2.19
CA GLN A 236 -1.27 -18.56 2.94
C GLN A 236 -1.32 -18.32 4.48
N ALA A 237 -2.12 -17.36 4.93
CA ALA A 237 -2.38 -17.10 6.35
C ALA A 237 -3.77 -17.58 6.81
N GLU A 238 -4.52 -18.29 5.95
CA GLU A 238 -5.89 -18.77 6.23
C GLU A 238 -6.85 -17.63 6.62
N ARG A 239 -6.70 -16.48 5.94
CA ARG A 239 -7.52 -15.27 6.11
C ARG A 239 -8.29 -14.96 4.83
N THR A 240 -9.18 -15.88 4.46
CA THR A 240 -9.90 -15.90 3.18
C THR A 240 -10.74 -14.66 2.95
N GLU A 241 -11.26 -14.03 4.01
CA GLU A 241 -12.04 -12.79 3.93
C GLU A 241 -11.17 -11.62 3.44
N LEU A 242 -9.94 -11.53 3.95
CA LEU A 242 -8.98 -10.49 3.55
C LEU A 242 -8.37 -10.77 2.16
N ALA A 243 -8.25 -12.04 1.78
CA ALA A 243 -7.93 -12.42 0.40
C ALA A 243 -9.05 -12.07 -0.58
N LEU A 244 -10.32 -12.23 -0.18
CA LEU A 244 -11.49 -11.84 -0.96
C LEU A 244 -11.51 -10.32 -1.19
N LEU A 245 -11.21 -9.50 -0.17
CA LEU A 245 -11.05 -8.05 -0.33
C LEU A 245 -9.92 -7.69 -1.32
N CYS A 246 -8.79 -8.41 -1.32
CA CYS A 246 -7.74 -8.20 -2.33
C CYS A 246 -8.24 -8.49 -3.75
N SER A 247 -9.04 -9.55 -3.92
CA SER A 247 -9.61 -9.96 -5.21
C SER A 247 -10.67 -8.97 -5.71
N ASP A 248 -11.53 -8.47 -4.83
CA ASP A 248 -12.51 -7.43 -5.12
C ASP A 248 -11.85 -6.10 -5.53
N ILE A 249 -10.77 -5.69 -4.85
CA ILE A 249 -9.96 -4.52 -5.25
C ILE A 249 -9.33 -4.73 -6.64
N LEU A 250 -8.84 -5.94 -6.95
CA LEU A 250 -8.27 -6.24 -8.28
C LEU A 250 -9.33 -6.15 -9.39
N LEU A 251 -10.54 -6.68 -9.16
CA LEU A 251 -11.65 -6.58 -10.11
C LEU A 251 -12.19 -5.16 -10.23
N ARG A 252 -12.19 -4.35 -9.17
CA ARG A 252 -12.46 -2.90 -9.25
C ARG A 252 -11.38 -2.11 -10.02
N LEU A 253 -10.22 -2.72 -10.31
CA LEU A 253 -9.19 -2.17 -11.18
C LEU A 253 -9.13 -2.87 -12.56
N ASN A 254 -9.84 -3.98 -12.75
CA ASN A 254 -9.92 -4.72 -14.02
C ASN A 254 -11.16 -5.66 -14.03
N PRO A 255 -12.38 -5.16 -14.30
CA PRO A 255 -13.60 -5.97 -14.18
C PRO A 255 -13.64 -7.17 -15.13
N GLU A 256 -13.00 -7.04 -16.29
CA GLU A 256 -12.94 -8.05 -17.35
C GLU A 256 -11.89 -9.14 -17.11
N ASP A 257 -11.23 -9.15 -15.94
CA ASP A 257 -10.23 -10.16 -15.59
C ASP A 257 -10.89 -11.49 -15.18
N ALA A 258 -11.33 -12.25 -16.16
CA ALA A 258 -12.00 -13.54 -15.92
C ALA A 258 -11.15 -14.52 -15.10
N PHE A 259 -9.81 -14.41 -15.11
CA PHE A 259 -8.94 -15.23 -14.26
C PHE A 259 -9.00 -14.79 -12.79
N GLU A 260 -9.05 -13.47 -12.51
CA GLU A 260 -9.30 -12.97 -11.16
C GLU A 260 -10.74 -13.25 -10.70
N VAL A 261 -11.74 -13.17 -11.58
CA VAL A 261 -13.13 -13.58 -11.26
C VAL A 261 -13.17 -15.05 -10.84
N ARG A 262 -12.51 -15.93 -11.59
CA ARG A 262 -12.37 -17.35 -11.21
C ARG A 262 -11.66 -17.53 -9.86
N ASP A 263 -10.58 -16.78 -9.61
CA ASP A 263 -9.88 -16.81 -8.33
C ASP A 263 -10.78 -16.35 -7.17
N ARG A 264 -11.61 -15.32 -7.38
CA ARG A 264 -12.64 -14.88 -6.43
C ARG A 264 -13.68 -15.97 -6.18
N GLY A 265 -14.10 -16.70 -7.21
CA GLY A 265 -14.98 -17.85 -7.09
C GLY A 265 -14.45 -18.94 -6.16
N PHE A 266 -13.14 -19.23 -6.20
CA PHE A 266 -12.52 -20.15 -5.24
C PHE A 266 -12.50 -19.61 -3.80
N LEU A 267 -12.33 -18.29 -3.62
CA LEU A 267 -12.37 -17.64 -2.30
C LEU A 267 -13.80 -17.64 -1.73
N PHE A 268 -14.82 -17.38 -2.54
CA PHE A 268 -16.22 -17.57 -2.16
C PHE A 268 -16.53 -19.03 -1.84
N GLN A 269 -15.99 -19.99 -2.59
CA GLN A 269 -16.19 -21.42 -2.30
C GLN A 269 -15.58 -21.82 -0.94
N GLN A 270 -14.40 -21.29 -0.60
CA GLN A 270 -13.76 -21.52 0.70
C GLN A 270 -14.49 -20.82 1.87
N LEU A 271 -15.39 -19.87 1.58
CA LEU A 271 -16.27 -19.20 2.53
C LEU A 271 -17.72 -19.73 2.45
N ASP A 272 -17.96 -20.92 1.90
CA ASP A 272 -19.30 -21.52 1.72
C ASP A 272 -20.35 -20.60 1.03
N CYS A 273 -19.90 -19.53 0.37
CA CYS A 273 -20.70 -18.56 -0.39
C CYS A 273 -21.02 -19.13 -1.79
N LEU A 274 -21.54 -20.36 -1.83
CA LEU A 274 -21.52 -21.21 -3.03
C LEU A 274 -22.27 -20.63 -4.22
N SER A 275 -23.33 -19.84 -4.01
CA SER A 275 -24.01 -19.11 -5.09
C SER A 275 -23.08 -18.12 -5.80
N LEU A 276 -22.34 -17.30 -5.05
CA LEU A 276 -21.39 -16.33 -5.61
C LEU A 276 -20.18 -17.04 -6.25
N ALA A 277 -19.72 -18.14 -5.64
CA ALA A 277 -18.68 -18.98 -6.23
C ALA A 277 -19.10 -19.54 -7.59
N ARG A 278 -20.35 -20.02 -7.69
CA ARG A 278 -20.93 -20.53 -8.93
C ARG A 278 -21.07 -19.43 -9.98
N ASP A 279 -21.55 -18.25 -9.63
CA ASP A 279 -21.72 -17.12 -10.56
C ASP A 279 -20.36 -16.71 -11.18
N ASP A 280 -19.32 -16.59 -10.35
CA ASP A 280 -17.95 -16.30 -10.77
C ASP A 280 -17.36 -17.41 -11.67
N PHE A 281 -17.59 -18.69 -11.34
CA PHE A 281 -17.16 -19.81 -12.17
C PHE A 281 -17.92 -19.88 -13.50
N GLU A 282 -19.24 -19.61 -13.52
CA GLU A 282 -20.02 -19.55 -14.75
C GLU A 282 -19.58 -18.38 -15.65
N TYR A 283 -19.23 -17.22 -15.08
CA TYR A 283 -18.62 -16.11 -15.82
C TYR A 283 -17.29 -16.53 -16.48
N PHE A 284 -16.37 -17.15 -15.74
CA PHE A 284 -15.09 -17.62 -16.32
C PHE A 284 -15.30 -18.66 -17.43
N MET A 285 -16.20 -19.63 -17.24
CA MET A 285 -16.48 -20.65 -18.25
C MET A 285 -17.09 -20.08 -19.54
N GLN A 286 -17.87 -18.99 -19.45
CA GLN A 286 -18.42 -18.30 -20.62
C GLN A 286 -17.33 -17.55 -21.42
N HIS A 287 -16.36 -16.93 -20.75
CA HIS A 287 -15.27 -16.19 -21.40
C HIS A 287 -14.13 -17.09 -21.90
N HIS A 288 -13.86 -18.19 -21.18
CA HIS A 288 -12.77 -19.14 -21.49
C HIS A 288 -13.27 -20.59 -21.73
N PRO A 289 -14.24 -20.85 -22.63
CA PRO A 289 -14.90 -22.16 -22.81
C PRO A 289 -14.00 -23.28 -23.37
N LYS A 290 -12.70 -23.02 -23.57
CA LYS A 290 -11.67 -23.97 -24.02
C LYS A 290 -10.55 -24.19 -22.99
N ASP A 291 -10.61 -23.52 -21.83
CA ASP A 291 -9.62 -23.69 -20.77
C ASP A 291 -9.79 -25.07 -20.09
N PRO A 292 -8.71 -25.81 -19.79
CA PRO A 292 -8.79 -27.10 -19.10
C PRO A 292 -9.55 -27.07 -17.77
N MET A 293 -9.59 -25.94 -17.06
CA MET A 293 -10.31 -25.77 -15.81
C MET A 293 -11.84 -25.87 -15.98
N VAL A 294 -12.40 -25.58 -17.17
CA VAL A 294 -13.86 -25.57 -17.40
C VAL A 294 -14.50 -26.90 -16.97
N HIS A 295 -13.90 -28.04 -17.30
CA HIS A 295 -14.45 -29.35 -16.93
C HIS A 295 -14.39 -29.62 -15.41
N ILE A 296 -13.38 -29.08 -14.73
CA ILE A 296 -13.22 -29.19 -13.27
C ILE A 296 -14.27 -28.34 -12.56
N LEU A 297 -14.44 -27.07 -13.00
CA LEU A 297 -15.44 -26.14 -12.47
C LEU A 297 -16.87 -26.66 -12.69
N GLN A 298 -17.18 -27.19 -13.87
CA GLN A 298 -18.47 -27.85 -14.15
C GLN A 298 -18.80 -28.96 -13.14
N LYS A 299 -17.81 -29.78 -12.77
CA LYS A 299 -18.01 -30.84 -11.76
C LYS A 299 -18.16 -30.24 -10.36
N GLN A 300 -17.33 -29.26 -9.98
CA GLN A 300 -17.43 -28.61 -8.68
C GLN A 300 -18.82 -27.97 -8.47
N ILE A 301 -19.39 -27.31 -9.48
CA ILE A 301 -20.74 -26.74 -9.42
C ILE A 301 -21.83 -27.82 -9.26
N GLN A 302 -21.64 -29.02 -9.84
CA GLN A 302 -22.56 -30.16 -9.66
C GLN A 302 -22.46 -30.80 -8.27
N ASP A 303 -21.28 -30.73 -7.64
CA ASP A 303 -21.00 -31.26 -6.30
C ASP A 303 -21.38 -30.27 -5.17
N MET A 304 -21.74 -29.02 -5.48
CA MET A 304 -22.15 -27.98 -4.49
C MET A 304 -23.58 -28.16 -4.00
N ASN A 305 -23.83 -27.85 -2.71
CA ASN A 305 -25.18 -27.72 -2.16
C ASN A 305 -25.53 -26.26 -1.87
N PHE A 306 -26.59 -25.75 -2.48
CA PHE A 306 -27.05 -24.36 -2.38
C PHE A 306 -28.19 -24.14 -1.34
N ASP A 307 -28.53 -25.16 -0.54
CA ASP A 307 -29.65 -25.14 0.42
C ASP A 307 -29.53 -24.06 1.53
N ALA A 308 -28.35 -23.48 1.75
CA ALA A 308 -28.13 -22.41 2.71
C ALA A 308 -27.10 -21.38 2.18
N GLN A 309 -27.37 -20.09 2.41
CA GLN A 309 -26.43 -19.00 2.14
C GLN A 309 -25.80 -18.55 3.46
N VAL A 310 -24.48 -18.66 3.58
CA VAL A 310 -23.73 -18.18 4.74
C VAL A 310 -23.49 -16.68 4.63
N ILE A 311 -23.50 -15.97 5.76
CA ILE A 311 -23.10 -14.56 5.88
C ILE A 311 -21.89 -14.53 6.81
N HIS A 312 -20.81 -13.90 6.35
CA HIS A 312 -19.53 -13.73 7.03
C HIS A 312 -19.31 -12.27 7.43
#